data_AF-A0A9E4SCQ1-F1
#
_entry.id   AF-A0A9E4SCQ1-F1
#
_cell.length_a   1.000
_cell.length_b   1.000
_cell.length_c   1.000
_cell.angle_alpha   90.00
_cell.angle_beta   90.00
_cell.angle_gamma   90.00
#
_symmetry.space_group_name_H-M   'P 1'
#
loop_
_entity.id
_entity.type
_entity.pdbx_description
1 polymer ?
#
loop_
_entity_poly.entity_id
_entity_poly.type
_entity_poly.pdbx_seq_one_letter_code
_entity_poly.pdbx_strand_id
1 'polypeptide(L)'
;MTQQKQKQINLRIPGPTPVPPDILEAVGHPMINHRGGEFSAIVSRITAHLKAFFLTQQEVMVLTCSGTGGLEAAVVNVLSPGDKVLAVSIGSFGNRFATIAE
;
A
#
# COMPACT_ATOMS: atom_id res chain seq x y z
N MET A 1 -4.76 30.80 -20.26
CA MET A 1 -4.32 30.38 -18.91
C MET A 1 -3.03 29.58 -19.06
N THR A 2 -1.90 30.20 -18.80
CA THR A 2 -0.58 29.59 -18.97
C THR A 2 -0.39 28.52 -17.89
N GLN A 3 -0.31 27.23 -18.26
CA GLN A 3 0.07 26.19 -17.33
C GLN A 3 1.47 26.52 -16.80
N GLN A 4 1.56 26.93 -15.54
CA GLN A 4 2.85 27.00 -14.86
C GLN A 4 3.36 25.56 -14.76
N LYS A 5 4.44 25.22 -15.48
CA LYS A 5 5.15 23.95 -15.28
C LYS A 5 5.58 23.89 -13.82
N GLN A 6 4.88 23.09 -13.03
CA GLN A 6 5.20 22.91 -11.63
C GLN A 6 6.56 22.23 -11.54
N LYS A 7 7.54 22.91 -10.94
CA LYS A 7 8.91 22.41 -10.82
C LYS A 7 8.88 21.13 -9.98
N GLN A 8 9.25 19.99 -10.57
CA GLN A 8 9.32 18.72 -9.85
C GLN A 8 10.33 18.84 -8.71
N ILE A 9 9.85 18.63 -7.48
CA ILE A 9 10.71 18.66 -6.29
C ILE A 9 11.57 17.41 -6.29
N ASN A 10 12.89 17.60 -6.19
CA ASN A 10 13.82 16.50 -6.02
C ASN A 10 13.81 16.06 -4.54
N LEU A 11 13.06 15.00 -4.24
CA LEU A 11 12.94 14.42 -2.90
C LEU A 11 14.18 13.57 -2.57
N ARG A 12 15.12 14.13 -1.80
CA ARG A 12 16.32 13.45 -1.31
C ARG A 12 16.13 12.86 0.10
N ILE A 13 14.97 12.27 0.32
CA ILE A 13 14.56 11.61 1.57
C ILE A 13 14.17 10.16 1.24
N PRO A 14 14.13 9.22 2.21
CA PRO A 14 13.85 7.80 1.93
C PRO A 14 12.42 7.52 1.43
N GLY A 15 11.55 8.54 1.37
CA GLY A 15 10.23 8.47 0.81
C GLY A 15 9.40 9.69 1.22
N PRO A 16 8.32 10.02 0.48
CA PRO A 16 7.89 9.39 -0.78
C PRO A 16 8.81 9.74 -1.96
N THR A 17 8.60 9.08 -3.11
CA THR A 17 9.26 9.41 -4.38
C THR A 17 8.35 10.25 -5.29
N PRO A 18 8.89 11.05 -6.22
CA PRO A 18 8.06 11.74 -7.21
C PRO A 18 7.20 10.74 -8.02
N VAL A 19 5.93 11.08 -8.22
CA VAL A 19 4.98 10.25 -8.97
C VAL A 19 5.16 10.49 -10.48
N PRO A 20 5.20 9.44 -11.31
CA PRO A 20 5.23 9.58 -12.77
C PRO A 20 4.05 10.41 -13.33
N PRO A 21 4.24 11.23 -14.38
CA PRO A 21 3.19 12.12 -14.90
C PRO A 21 1.91 11.41 -15.36
N ASP A 22 2.04 10.24 -15.97
CA ASP A 22 0.92 9.40 -16.43
C ASP A 22 0.07 8.88 -15.25
N ILE A 23 0.70 8.57 -14.11
CA ILE A 23 -0.03 8.20 -12.89
C ILE A 23 -0.75 9.40 -12.28
N LEU A 24 -0.15 10.59 -12.30
CA LEU A 24 -0.83 11.81 -11.85
C LEU A 24 -2.05 12.14 -12.71
N GLU A 25 -1.95 11.96 -14.02
CA GLU A 25 -3.07 12.08 -14.95
C GLU A 25 -4.16 11.04 -14.65
N ALA A 26 -3.79 9.79 -14.42
CA ALA A 26 -4.72 8.71 -14.08
C ALA A 26 -5.54 9.04 -12.81
N VAL A 27 -4.92 9.60 -11.77
CA VAL A 27 -5.60 9.98 -10.52
C VAL A 27 -6.62 11.11 -10.73
N GLY A 28 -6.47 11.93 -11.76
CA GLY A 28 -7.40 13.02 -12.10
C GLY A 28 -8.66 12.57 -12.85
N HIS A 29 -8.81 11.29 -13.18
CA HIS A 29 -9.98 10.78 -13.90
C HIS A 29 -11.24 10.78 -13.01
N PRO A 30 -12.45 10.88 -13.60
CA PRO A 30 -13.69 10.78 -12.86
C PRO A 30 -13.80 9.49 -12.03
N MET A 31 -14.44 9.60 -10.87
CA MET A 31 -14.71 8.45 -10.00
C MET A 31 -15.60 7.43 -10.71
N ILE A 32 -15.29 6.15 -10.51
CA ILE A 32 -16.07 5.01 -11.01
C ILE A 32 -16.90 4.37 -9.90
N ASN A 33 -17.91 3.58 -10.27
CA ASN A 33 -18.72 2.85 -9.30
C ASN A 33 -17.90 1.74 -8.60
N HIS A 34 -17.71 1.85 -7.29
CA HIS A 34 -16.97 0.87 -6.47
C HIS A 34 -17.58 -0.54 -6.45
N ARG A 35 -18.83 -0.73 -6.89
CA ARG A 35 -19.47 -2.04 -7.08
C ARG A 35 -19.68 -2.40 -8.56
N GLY A 36 -19.19 -1.57 -9.47
CA GLY A 36 -19.33 -1.76 -10.91
C GLY A 36 -18.32 -2.73 -11.49
N GLY A 37 -18.60 -3.22 -12.71
CA GLY A 37 -17.72 -4.15 -13.42
C GLY A 37 -16.33 -3.57 -13.70
N GLU A 38 -16.23 -2.27 -13.96
CA GLU A 38 -14.95 -1.58 -14.19
C GLU A 38 -14.03 -1.65 -12.96
N PHE A 39 -14.55 -1.37 -11.76
CA PHE A 39 -13.78 -1.46 -10.52
C PHE A 39 -13.35 -2.91 -10.25
N SER A 40 -14.26 -3.87 -10.45
CA SER A 40 -13.96 -5.30 -10.29
C SER A 40 -12.84 -5.77 -11.23
N ALA A 41 -12.83 -5.29 -12.48
CA ALA A 41 -11.78 -5.59 -13.45
C ALA A 41 -10.42 -5.00 -13.03
N ILE A 42 -10.40 -3.76 -12.50
CA ILE A 42 -9.20 -3.11 -11.98
C ILE A 42 -8.61 -3.91 -10.81
N VAL A 43 -9.44 -4.26 -9.82
CA VAL A 43 -9.00 -5.04 -8.65
C VAL A 43 -8.44 -6.39 -9.07
N SER A 44 -9.14 -7.11 -9.95
CA SER A 44 -8.69 -8.42 -10.45
C SER A 44 -7.33 -8.34 -11.14
N ARG A 45 -7.13 -7.34 -12.00
CA ARG A 45 -5.87 -7.11 -12.70
C ARG A 45 -4.73 -6.78 -11.73
N ILE A 46 -4.96 -5.87 -10.79
CA ILE A 46 -3.93 -5.46 -9.82
C ILE A 46 -3.54 -6.64 -8.93
N THR A 47 -4.51 -7.39 -8.41
CA THR A 47 -4.22 -8.57 -7.56
C THR A 47 -3.41 -9.63 -8.31
N ALA A 48 -3.73 -9.90 -9.58
CA ALA A 48 -2.95 -10.83 -10.40
C ALA A 48 -1.50 -10.37 -10.60
N HIS A 49 -1.29 -9.09 -10.89
CA HIS A 49 0.06 -8.52 -11.02
C HIS A 49 0.83 -8.54 -9.69
N LEU A 50 0.15 -8.28 -8.57
CA LEU A 50 0.78 -8.36 -7.25
C LEU A 50 1.19 -9.79 -6.88
N LYS A 51 0.39 -10.81 -7.22
CA LYS A 51 0.79 -12.21 -7.05
C LYS A 51 2.09 -12.53 -7.80
N ALA A 52 2.22 -12.06 -9.04
CA ALA A 52 3.45 -12.19 -9.83
C ALA A 52 4.62 -11.40 -9.21
N PHE A 53 4.38 -10.17 -8.76
CA PHE A 53 5.41 -9.32 -8.13
C PHE A 53 5.95 -9.91 -6.83
N PHE A 54 5.06 -10.42 -5.96
CA PHE A 54 5.44 -11.07 -4.71
C PHE A 54 5.90 -12.53 -4.88
N LEU A 55 5.90 -13.06 -6.12
CA LEU A 55 6.26 -14.44 -6.43
C LEU A 55 5.44 -15.46 -5.60
N THR A 56 4.15 -15.22 -5.45
CA THR A 56 3.25 -16.05 -4.63
C THR A 56 2.07 -16.59 -5.42
N GLN A 57 1.61 -17.79 -5.05
CA GLN A 57 0.35 -18.37 -5.52
C GLN A 57 -0.82 -18.11 -4.55
N GLN A 58 -0.53 -17.59 -3.35
CA GLN A 58 -1.54 -17.31 -2.32
C GLN A 58 -2.40 -16.10 -2.69
N GLU A 59 -3.52 -15.93 -1.99
CA GLU A 59 -4.34 -14.74 -2.13
C GLU A 59 -3.61 -13.47 -1.68
N VAL A 60 -3.78 -12.40 -2.44
CA VAL A 60 -3.20 -11.09 -2.15
C VAL A 60 -4.33 -10.09 -1.94
N MET A 61 -4.30 -9.38 -0.82
CA MET A 61 -5.29 -8.37 -0.48
C MET A 61 -4.72 -6.97 -0.71
N VAL A 62 -5.51 -6.11 -1.35
CA VAL A 62 -5.21 -4.68 -1.47
C VAL A 62 -5.90 -3.96 -0.32
N LEU A 63 -5.14 -3.31 0.56
CA LEU A 63 -5.65 -2.58 1.70
C LEU A 63 -5.70 -1.08 1.41
N THR A 64 -6.80 -0.43 1.79
CA THR A 64 -6.98 1.03 1.67
C THR A 64 -6.33 1.75 2.85
N CYS A 65 -5.03 1.57 3.04
CA CYS A 65 -4.25 2.15 4.13
C CYS A 65 -2.81 2.44 3.69
N SER A 66 -2.03 3.10 4.55
CA SER A 66 -0.58 3.17 4.38
C SER A 66 0.09 1.84 4.75
N GLY A 67 1.40 1.73 4.55
CA GLY A 67 2.16 0.53 4.93
C GLY A 67 2.01 0.13 6.41
N THR A 68 1.85 1.10 7.32
CA THR A 68 1.62 0.81 8.75
C THR A 68 0.30 0.05 8.98
N GLY A 69 -0.77 0.39 8.25
CA GLY A 69 -2.05 -0.32 8.36
C GLY A 69 -1.96 -1.77 7.84
N GLY A 70 -1.04 -2.05 6.91
CA GLY A 70 -0.76 -3.43 6.49
C GLY A 70 -0.10 -4.26 7.58
N LEU A 71 0.79 -3.65 8.38
CA LEU A 71 1.37 -4.31 9.56
C LEU A 71 0.30 -4.61 10.61
N GLU A 72 -0.57 -3.64 10.89
CA GLU A 72 -1.70 -3.82 11.82
C GLU A 72 -2.64 -4.93 11.36
N ALA A 73 -3.06 -4.92 10.09
CA ALA A 73 -3.89 -5.96 9.51
C ALA A 73 -3.26 -7.36 9.64
N ALA A 74 -1.94 -7.47 9.50
CA ALA A 74 -1.25 -8.74 9.66
C ALA A 74 -1.34 -9.26 11.10
N VAL A 75 -1.20 -8.40 12.12
CA VAL A 75 -1.27 -8.79 13.54
C VAL A 75 -2.69 -9.12 13.96
N VAL A 76 -3.64 -8.20 13.73
CA VAL A 76 -5.00 -8.31 14.29
C VAL A 76 -5.83 -9.45 13.70
N ASN A 77 -5.43 -9.99 12.54
CA ASN A 77 -6.12 -11.11 11.89
C ASN A 77 -5.51 -12.47 12.21
N VAL A 78 -4.30 -12.55 12.80
CA VAL A 78 -3.60 -13.82 13.05
C VAL A 78 -3.29 -14.08 14.52
N LEU A 79 -3.43 -13.08 15.38
CA LEU A 79 -3.17 -13.17 16.82
C LEU A 79 -4.41 -12.77 17.62
N SER A 80 -4.56 -13.39 18.79
CA SER A 80 -5.56 -13.06 19.80
C SER A 80 -4.90 -12.45 21.05
N PRO A 81 -5.64 -11.67 21.85
CA PRO A 81 -5.12 -11.17 23.12
C PRO A 81 -4.58 -12.31 24.01
N GLY A 82 -3.34 -12.18 24.46
CA GLY A 82 -2.65 -13.18 25.28
C GLY A 82 -1.76 -14.15 24.51
N ASP A 83 -1.78 -14.14 23.18
CA ASP A 83 -0.83 -14.91 22.37
C ASP A 83 0.61 -14.40 22.59
N LYS A 84 1.57 -15.32 22.56
CA LYS A 84 2.99 -14.98 22.70
C LYS A 84 3.59 -14.66 21.34
N VAL A 85 4.23 -13.50 21.23
CA VAL A 85 4.88 -13.03 20.00
C VAL A 85 6.39 -12.89 20.22
N LEU A 86 7.18 -13.36 19.26
CA LEU A 86 8.62 -13.05 19.19
C LEU A 86 8.82 -11.90 18.19
N ALA A 87 9.12 -10.71 18.70
CA ALA A 87 9.44 -9.56 17.87
C ALA A 87 10.96 -9.39 17.74
N VAL A 88 11.50 -9.62 16.54
CA VAL A 88 12.92 -9.36 16.22
C VAL A 88 13.03 -7.99 15.57
N SER A 89 13.60 -7.02 16.30
CA SER A 89 13.77 -5.66 15.79
C SER A 89 15.20 -5.38 15.34
N ILE A 90 15.31 -4.79 14.16
CA ILE A 90 16.57 -4.29 13.57
C ILE A 90 16.51 -2.78 13.25
N GLY A 91 15.58 -2.05 13.87
CA GLY A 91 15.43 -0.61 13.67
C GLY A 91 14.01 -0.10 13.85
N SER A 92 13.74 1.12 13.38
CA SER A 92 12.46 1.81 13.61
C SER A 92 11.23 1.03 13.12
N PHE A 93 11.33 0.35 11.97
CA PHE A 93 10.21 -0.43 11.45
C PHE A 93 9.96 -1.73 12.23
N GLY A 94 11.02 -2.39 12.71
CA GLY A 94 10.90 -3.55 13.58
C GLY A 94 10.29 -3.18 14.94
N ASN A 95 10.75 -2.07 15.53
CA ASN A 95 10.17 -1.52 16.77
C ASN A 95 8.68 -1.20 16.58
N ARG A 96 8.32 -0.56 15.46
CA ARG A 96 6.92 -0.25 15.16
C ARG A 96 6.07 -1.52 15.07
N PHE A 97 6.56 -2.56 14.40
CA PHE A 97 5.79 -3.80 14.25
C PHE A 97 5.64 -4.53 15.59
N ALA A 98 6.68 -4.49 16.44
CA ALA A 98 6.62 -5.00 17.81
C ALA A 98 5.54 -4.27 18.63
N THR A 99 5.54 -2.94 18.62
CA THR A 99 4.53 -2.13 19.32
C THR A 99 3.11 -2.36 18.83
N ILE A 100 2.92 -2.68 17.54
CA ILE A 100 1.59 -3.04 17.00
C ILE A 100 1.09 -4.37 17.59
N ALA A 101 2.00 -5.28 17.95
CA ALA A 101 1.68 -6.59 18.49
C ALA A 101 1.57 -6.64 20.03
N GLU A 102 1.86 -5.53 20.70
CA GLU A 102 1.66 -5.33 22.16
C GLU A 102 0.22 -4.93 22.48
#